data_AF-A0A7L2VV74-F1
#
_entry.id   AF-A0A7L2VV74-F1
#
_cell.length_a   1.000
_cell.length_b   1.000
_cell.length_c   1.000
_cell.angle_alpha   90.00
_cell.angle_beta   90.00
_cell.angle_gamma   90.00
#
_symmetry.space_group_name_H-M   'P 1'
#
loop_
_entity.id
_entity.type
_entity.pdbx_description
1 polymer ?
#
loop_
_entity_poly.entity_id
_entity_poly.type
_entity_poly.pdbx_seq_one_letter_code
_entity_poly.pdbx_strand_id
1 'polypeptide(L)'
;SRELVLKTTLRELVIYILFLVSLCILTFGMVSTNMYYLNKAMSHLFLEPSEDYGAGFMGIGSRDDFWKFAEGPLLNGLYWDTWHNDTMVTLQDNSYIHYENLLLGVAQIRQLKVRNDTCSIHPSFQALIGDCYSAYNYRAEDRSDFGLKNESEWKYTSASSLSPWYWGSIGFYSSGGYVFTLPKSKQESMEKLMFLRQNSWLTRGTRVVFIDFSTYNANVNLFCVIRLVVEFPATGSALTSSHIYSVKLLRYVTYSDYLLASCEISFCIFIITFIIQEAIKIVKLKKQYFRNAWNWLELLLLVVSIIAIAFNIYRTVKVSQLMEELLSNTNVYPDFYFLAFWQVLYNDMIAVSIFFAWIKVFKYIGVNRIMTQLSSTLSRCTKEIIGFAFMFFIIFFAFAQLGYLVFSSQVEEFSTFQNCIFTQFRIVLGDFNFEAIEAANRILGPIYFITFVILVFFILLNMFLAIINDTYSAVRADFEKKSSQELQMGDLIRQ
;
A
#
# COMPACT_ATOMS: atom_id res chain seq x y z
N SER A 1 -14.28 -27.76 -39.44
CA SER A 1 -13.36 -27.58 -38.27
C SER A 1 -13.29 -26.14 -37.81
N ARG A 2 -13.13 -25.14 -38.70
CA ARG A 2 -13.01 -23.70 -38.36
C ARG A 2 -14.26 -23.10 -37.71
N GLU A 3 -15.46 -23.44 -38.19
CA GLU A 3 -16.73 -23.00 -37.58
C GLU A 3 -16.96 -23.56 -36.17
N LEU A 4 -16.57 -24.82 -35.93
CA LEU A 4 -16.66 -25.45 -34.62
C LEU A 4 -15.75 -24.72 -33.62
N VAL A 5 -14.51 -24.43 -34.02
CA VAL A 5 -13.55 -23.67 -33.21
C VAL A 5 -14.10 -22.27 -32.91
N LEU A 6 -14.61 -21.56 -33.92
CA LEU A 6 -15.20 -20.23 -33.77
C LEU A 6 -16.38 -20.23 -32.79
N LYS A 7 -17.27 -21.22 -32.90
CA LYS A 7 -18.44 -21.36 -32.02
C LYS A 7 -18.02 -21.67 -30.58
N THR A 8 -17.00 -22.53 -30.39
CA THR A 8 -16.47 -22.82 -29.06
C THR A 8 -15.78 -21.61 -28.42
N THR A 9 -14.98 -20.86 -29.18
CA THR A 9 -14.30 -19.66 -28.68
C THR A 9 -15.27 -18.53 -28.36
N LEU A 10 -16.34 -18.37 -29.16
CA LEU A 10 -17.38 -17.38 -28.90
C LEU A 10 -18.14 -17.71 -27.61
N ARG A 11 -18.48 -18.99 -27.40
CA ARG A 11 -19.14 -19.42 -26.16
C ARG A 11 -18.25 -19.17 -24.93
N GLU A 12 -16.97 -19.50 -25.01
CA GLU A 12 -16.01 -19.24 -23.93
C GLU A 12 -15.85 -17.74 -23.66
N LEU A 13 -15.82 -16.91 -24.70
CA LEU A 13 -15.76 -15.46 -24.59
C LEU A 13 -16.99 -14.90 -23.88
N VAL A 14 -18.21 -15.35 -24.24
CA VAL A 14 -19.44 -14.89 -23.58
C VAL A 14 -19.43 -15.23 -22.10
N ILE A 15 -19.07 -16.46 -21.74
CA ILE A 15 -18.94 -16.89 -20.32
C ILE A 15 -17.90 -16.02 -19.60
N TYR A 16 -16.77 -15.74 -20.26
CA TYR A 16 -15.72 -14.92 -19.69
C TYR A 16 -16.12 -13.46 -19.50
N ILE A 17 -16.88 -12.88 -20.43
CA ILE A 17 -17.43 -11.52 -20.30
C ILE A 17 -18.41 -11.45 -19.13
N LEU A 18 -19.28 -12.45 -18.97
CA LEU A 18 -20.19 -12.50 -17.82
C LEU A 18 -19.42 -12.58 -16.50
N PHE A 19 -18.37 -13.39 -16.45
CA PHE A 19 -17.46 -13.44 -15.29
C PHE A 19 -16.79 -12.09 -15.03
N LEU A 20 -16.28 -11.42 -16.07
CA LEU A 20 -15.62 -10.12 -15.95
C LEU A 20 -16.59 -9.05 -15.45
N VAL A 21 -17.83 -9.03 -15.94
CA VAL A 21 -18.88 -8.13 -15.48
C VAL A 21 -19.21 -8.41 -14.00
N SER A 22 -19.35 -9.67 -13.61
CA SER A 22 -19.56 -10.06 -12.21
C SER A 22 -18.43 -9.58 -11.30
N LEU A 23 -17.17 -9.79 -11.71
CA LEU A 23 -15.99 -9.33 -10.98
C LEU A 23 -15.96 -7.79 -10.85
N CYS A 24 -16.24 -7.06 -11.94
CA CYS A 24 -16.32 -5.60 -11.92
C CYS A 24 -17.41 -5.09 -10.96
N ILE A 25 -18.61 -5.69 -10.97
CA ILE A 25 -19.70 -5.31 -10.07
C ILE A 25 -19.28 -5.53 -8.61
N LEU A 26 -18.61 -6.65 -8.30
CA LEU A 26 -18.11 -6.92 -6.96
C LEU A 26 -17.11 -5.86 -6.50
N THR A 27 -16.18 -5.48 -7.37
CA THR A 27 -15.08 -4.61 -7.00
C THR A 27 -15.51 -3.16 -6.88
N PHE A 28 -16.37 -2.69 -7.79
CA PHE A 28 -16.98 -1.36 -7.70
C PHE A 28 -18.01 -1.30 -6.56
N GLY A 29 -18.70 -2.39 -6.23
CA GLY A 29 -19.59 -2.45 -5.08
C GLY A 29 -18.88 -2.38 -3.72
N MET A 30 -17.61 -2.78 -3.66
CA MET A 30 -16.80 -2.73 -2.44
C MET A 30 -16.14 -1.36 -2.19
N VAL A 31 -15.92 -0.56 -3.24
CA VAL A 31 -15.23 0.74 -3.14
C VAL A 31 -16.24 1.86 -3.37
N SER A 32 -16.44 2.71 -2.36
CA SER A 32 -17.33 3.88 -2.46
C SER A 32 -16.51 5.16 -2.59
N THR A 33 -17.00 6.14 -3.36
CA THR A 33 -16.44 7.50 -3.43
C THR A 33 -16.39 8.18 -2.06
N ASN A 34 -17.31 7.84 -1.15
CA ASN A 34 -17.34 8.35 0.22
C ASN A 34 -16.08 7.98 1.03
N MET A 35 -15.41 6.88 0.69
CA MET A 35 -14.16 6.48 1.34
C MET A 35 -13.05 7.52 1.14
N TYR A 36 -12.99 8.13 -0.05
CA TYR A 36 -12.01 9.18 -0.35
C TYR A 36 -12.28 10.45 0.46
N TYR A 37 -13.53 10.91 0.48
CA TYR A 37 -13.90 12.12 1.23
C TYR A 37 -13.73 11.94 2.74
N LEU A 38 -14.07 10.77 3.28
CA LEU A 38 -13.86 10.46 4.69
C LEU A 38 -12.36 10.45 5.07
N ASN A 39 -11.53 9.79 4.27
CA ASN A 39 -10.07 9.80 4.46
C ASN A 39 -9.51 11.22 4.38
N LYS A 40 -9.97 12.01 3.41
CA LYS A 40 -9.52 13.39 3.22
C LYS A 40 -9.92 14.28 4.40
N ALA A 41 -11.17 14.18 4.89
CA ALA A 41 -11.62 14.93 6.05
C ALA A 41 -10.79 14.61 7.31
N MET A 42 -10.55 13.31 7.57
CA MET A 42 -9.71 12.90 8.70
C MET A 42 -8.25 13.30 8.53
N SER A 43 -7.73 13.28 7.29
CA SER A 43 -6.39 13.76 6.97
C SER A 43 -6.23 15.25 7.27
N HIS A 44 -7.18 16.09 6.83
CA HIS A 44 -7.15 17.53 7.13
C HIS A 44 -7.22 17.78 8.65
N LEU A 45 -8.07 17.06 9.38
CA LEU A 45 -8.24 17.27 10.82
C LEU A 45 -6.97 16.94 11.63
N PHE A 46 -6.28 15.84 11.32
CA PHE A 46 -5.18 15.34 12.14
C PHE A 46 -3.78 15.65 11.58
N LEU A 47 -3.62 15.82 10.27
CA LEU A 47 -2.30 15.96 9.66
C LEU A 47 -1.89 17.42 9.41
N GLU A 48 -2.84 18.26 9.03
CA GLU A 48 -2.60 19.66 8.69
C GLU A 48 -2.48 20.55 9.94
N PRO A 49 -1.80 21.69 9.85
CA PRO A 49 -1.70 22.63 10.96
C PRO A 49 -3.07 23.18 11.34
N SER A 50 -3.33 23.23 12.64
CA SER A 50 -4.47 23.97 13.20
C SER A 50 -4.12 25.45 13.30
N GLU A 51 -5.12 26.32 13.10
CA GLU A 51 -4.97 27.78 13.13
C GLU A 51 -4.40 28.28 14.48
N ASP A 52 -4.74 27.60 15.58
CA ASP A 52 -4.34 28.00 16.93
C ASP A 52 -2.93 27.55 17.35
N TYR A 53 -2.42 26.43 16.81
CA TYR A 53 -1.16 25.83 17.28
C TYR A 53 -0.01 25.94 16.28
N GLY A 54 -0.26 26.45 15.06
CA GLY A 54 0.76 26.82 14.06
C GLY A 54 1.52 25.65 13.41
N ALA A 55 1.58 24.48 14.04
CA ALA A 55 2.23 23.27 13.50
C ALA A 55 1.30 22.05 13.60
N GLY A 56 1.09 21.37 12.47
CA GLY A 56 0.32 20.13 12.38
C GLY A 56 1.17 18.90 12.68
N PHE A 57 0.60 17.70 12.55
CA PHE A 57 1.33 16.44 12.76
C PHE A 57 2.56 16.35 11.85
N MET A 58 2.46 16.77 10.59
CA MET A 58 3.60 16.75 9.66
C MET A 58 4.75 17.70 10.05
N GLY A 59 4.49 18.64 10.96
CA GLY A 59 5.49 19.59 11.47
C GLY A 59 6.27 19.10 12.70
N ILE A 60 6.02 17.88 13.20
CA ILE A 60 6.69 17.36 14.39
C ILE A 60 8.15 17.04 14.06
N GLY A 61 9.07 17.91 14.50
CA GLY A 61 10.51 17.72 14.35
C GLY A 61 11.23 17.24 15.62
N SER A 62 10.61 17.38 16.79
CA SER A 62 11.21 17.07 18.10
C SER A 62 10.24 16.30 19.02
N ARG A 63 10.80 15.73 20.10
CA ARG A 63 10.01 15.07 21.16
C ARG A 63 9.09 16.04 21.91
N ASP A 64 9.50 17.30 22.05
CA ASP A 64 8.67 18.31 22.70
C ASP A 64 7.50 18.74 21.81
N ASP A 65 7.71 18.80 20.50
CA ASP A 65 6.64 19.10 19.53
C ASP A 65 5.63 17.95 19.45
N PHE A 66 6.08 16.70 19.62
CA PHE A 66 5.15 15.57 19.78
C PHE A 66 4.21 15.77 20.96
N TRP A 67 4.72 16.19 22.12
CA TRP A 67 3.86 16.42 23.29
C TRP A 67 2.90 17.60 23.09
N LYS A 68 3.35 18.69 22.46
CA LYS A 68 2.46 19.80 22.08
C LYS A 68 1.34 19.33 21.14
N PHE A 69 1.67 18.50 20.16
CA PHE A 69 0.69 17.89 19.26
C PHE A 69 -0.30 16.99 20.02
N ALA A 70 0.21 16.11 20.89
CA ALA A 70 -0.59 15.16 21.64
C ALA A 70 -1.53 15.85 22.64
N GLU A 71 -1.06 16.89 23.34
CA GLU A 71 -1.83 17.66 24.34
C GLU A 71 -2.83 18.63 23.69
N GLY A 72 -2.54 19.15 22.50
CA GLY A 72 -3.38 20.14 21.81
C GLY A 72 -4.16 19.54 20.63
N PRO A 73 -3.65 19.62 19.39
CA PRO A 73 -4.34 19.20 18.17
C PRO A 73 -4.97 17.80 18.23
N LEU A 74 -4.29 16.81 18.81
CA LEU A 74 -4.80 15.44 18.89
C LEU A 74 -6.05 15.35 19.77
N LEU A 75 -6.00 15.88 21.00
CA LEU A 75 -7.15 15.85 21.92
C LEU A 75 -8.31 16.68 21.38
N ASN A 76 -8.04 17.85 20.80
CA ASN A 76 -9.08 18.69 20.20
C ASN A 76 -9.72 18.02 18.98
N GLY A 77 -8.96 17.24 18.21
CA GLY A 77 -9.49 16.45 17.10
C GLY A 77 -10.32 15.25 17.55
N LEU A 78 -9.91 14.57 18.62
CA LEU A 78 -10.59 13.38 19.15
C LEU A 78 -11.84 13.70 19.98
N TYR A 79 -11.81 14.77 20.78
CA TYR A 79 -12.85 15.12 21.75
C TYR A 79 -13.45 16.49 21.42
N TRP A 80 -14.68 16.47 20.92
CA TRP A 80 -15.45 17.66 20.58
C TRP A 80 -16.46 17.96 21.69
N ASP A 81 -16.27 19.07 22.38
CA ASP A 81 -17.04 19.39 23.60
C ASP A 81 -18.33 20.18 23.30
N THR A 82 -18.40 20.84 22.14
CA THR A 82 -19.50 21.73 21.73
C THR A 82 -20.29 21.12 20.59
N TRP A 83 -21.61 20.99 20.73
CA TRP A 83 -22.51 20.76 19.59
C TRP A 83 -22.74 22.06 18.81
N HIS A 84 -23.34 21.98 17.62
CA HIS A 84 -23.68 23.14 16.78
C HIS A 84 -24.44 24.26 17.54
N ASN A 85 -25.16 23.94 18.63
CA ASN A 85 -26.00 24.89 19.37
C ASN A 85 -25.37 25.42 20.68
N ASP A 86 -24.04 25.32 20.88
CA ASP A 86 -23.34 25.68 22.13
C ASP A 86 -23.87 24.99 23.40
N THR A 87 -24.76 24.02 23.25
CA THR A 87 -25.19 23.14 24.34
C THR A 87 -24.05 22.17 24.62
N MET A 88 -23.52 22.19 25.85
CA MET A 88 -22.56 21.20 26.31
C MET A 88 -23.15 19.81 26.10
N VAL A 89 -22.40 18.96 25.39
CA VAL A 89 -22.81 17.59 25.14
C VAL A 89 -22.81 16.85 26.47
N THR A 90 -23.97 16.71 27.11
CA THR A 90 -24.19 15.71 28.17
C THR A 90 -24.39 14.34 27.53
N LEU A 91 -23.40 13.85 26.78
CA LEU A 91 -23.32 12.45 26.37
C LEU A 91 -22.13 11.87 27.10
N GLN A 92 -22.42 11.27 28.24
CA GLN A 92 -21.49 10.88 29.29
C GLN A 92 -20.43 9.84 28.87
N ASP A 93 -20.31 9.46 27.59
CA ASP A 93 -19.42 8.36 27.19
C ASP A 93 -18.88 8.38 25.75
N ASN A 94 -19.46 9.12 24.79
CA ASN A 94 -19.13 8.94 23.37
C ASN A 94 -18.78 10.26 22.67
N SER A 95 -17.58 10.33 22.09
CA SER A 95 -17.13 11.47 21.29
C SER A 95 -17.53 11.31 19.81
N TYR A 96 -18.00 12.41 19.22
CA TYR A 96 -18.33 12.50 17.80
C TYR A 96 -17.43 13.51 17.09
N ILE A 97 -16.63 13.04 16.14
CA ILE A 97 -15.75 13.86 15.31
C ILE A 97 -16.54 14.40 14.11
N HIS A 98 -16.49 15.71 13.89
CA HIS A 98 -17.33 16.41 12.91
C HIS A 98 -18.83 16.11 13.06
N TYR A 99 -19.29 15.84 14.28
CA TYR A 99 -20.68 15.50 14.62
C TYR A 99 -21.25 14.20 14.02
N GLU A 100 -20.61 13.62 13.00
CA GLU A 100 -21.11 12.45 12.27
C GLU A 100 -20.32 11.16 12.53
N ASN A 101 -19.04 11.27 12.92
CA ASN A 101 -18.14 10.13 13.08
C ASN A 101 -17.99 9.78 14.55
N LEU A 102 -18.50 8.62 14.96
CA LEU A 102 -18.36 8.12 16.32
C LEU A 102 -16.92 7.61 16.56
N LEU A 103 -16.26 8.06 17.63
CA LEU A 103 -15.01 7.44 18.09
C LEU A 103 -15.32 6.07 18.72
N LEU A 104 -14.69 5.01 18.22
CA LEU A 104 -14.88 3.65 18.72
C LEU A 104 -13.88 3.35 19.83
N GLY A 105 -14.39 3.00 21.00
CA GLY A 105 -13.56 2.64 22.15
C GLY A 105 -12.78 3.85 22.66
N VAL A 106 -11.46 3.69 22.73
CA VAL A 106 -10.51 4.72 23.16
C VAL A 106 -9.29 4.72 22.24
N ALA A 107 -8.60 5.86 22.15
CA ALA A 107 -7.32 5.93 21.44
C ALA A 107 -6.21 5.24 22.25
N GLN A 108 -5.31 4.54 21.57
CA GLN A 108 -4.17 3.84 22.15
C GLN A 108 -2.87 4.48 21.66
N ILE A 109 -1.94 4.72 22.58
CA ILE A 109 -0.59 5.17 22.26
C ILE A 109 0.39 4.06 22.65
N ARG A 110 1.25 3.68 21.70
CA ARG A 110 2.23 2.60 21.85
C ARG A 110 3.61 3.08 21.49
N GLN A 111 4.61 2.64 22.24
CA GLN A 111 6.01 3.01 22.03
C GLN A 111 6.93 1.81 22.00
N LEU A 112 7.97 1.90 21.18
CA LEU A 112 9.13 1.00 21.22
C LEU A 112 10.40 1.73 21.66
N LYS A 113 11.21 1.00 22.43
CA LYS A 113 12.46 1.48 23.02
C LYS A 113 13.61 0.53 22.68
N VAL A 114 14.82 1.09 22.69
CA VAL A 114 16.08 0.36 22.55
C VAL A 114 16.83 0.43 23.87
N ARG A 115 17.50 -0.67 24.23
CA ARG A 115 18.29 -0.78 25.46
C ARG A 115 19.47 0.20 25.46
N ASN A 116 19.89 0.58 26.66
CA ASN A 116 21.15 1.31 26.82
C ASN A 116 22.34 0.43 26.40
N ASP A 117 23.44 1.06 26.01
CA ASP A 117 24.69 0.44 25.58
C ASP A 117 24.56 -0.55 24.40
N THR A 118 23.66 -0.24 23.47
CA THR A 118 23.46 -1.03 22.26
C THR A 118 24.39 -0.65 21.12
N CYS A 119 25.11 0.47 21.24
CA CYS A 119 26.12 0.90 20.28
C CYS A 119 27.50 1.02 20.92
N SER A 120 28.53 0.76 20.10
CA SER A 120 29.92 0.93 20.49
C SER A 120 30.35 2.39 20.33
N ILE A 121 30.62 3.04 21.46
CA ILE A 121 31.20 4.39 21.48
C ILE A 121 32.70 4.28 21.16
N HIS A 122 33.21 5.17 20.30
CA HIS A 122 34.64 5.22 20.00
C HIS A 122 35.45 5.61 21.27
N PRO A 123 36.59 4.96 21.57
CA PRO A 123 37.34 5.17 22.82
C PRO A 123 37.64 6.65 23.13
N SER A 124 37.94 7.46 22.12
CA SER A 124 38.20 8.90 22.27
C SER A 124 37.06 9.70 22.91
N PHE A 125 35.81 9.24 22.77
CA PHE A 125 34.61 9.91 23.29
C PHE A 125 33.97 9.19 24.47
N GLN A 126 34.53 8.06 24.91
CA GLN A 126 33.97 7.26 26.00
C GLN A 126 33.98 8.00 27.35
N ALA A 127 34.91 8.94 27.53
CA ALA A 127 34.95 9.80 28.72
C ALA A 127 33.84 10.87 28.75
N LEU A 128 33.27 11.21 27.59
CA LEU A 128 32.27 12.28 27.43
C LEU A 128 30.85 11.73 27.30
N ILE A 129 30.68 10.53 26.75
CA ILE A 129 29.38 9.93 26.45
C ILE A 129 29.23 8.65 27.27
N GLY A 130 28.34 8.69 28.26
CA GLY A 130 28.03 7.53 29.10
C GLY A 130 27.02 6.55 28.48
N ASP A 131 26.02 7.08 27.76
CA ASP A 131 24.90 6.28 27.24
C ASP A 131 24.84 6.29 25.70
N CYS A 132 24.59 5.11 25.12
CA CYS A 132 24.50 4.91 23.67
C CYS A 132 23.27 4.10 23.26
N TYR A 133 22.47 4.63 22.33
CA TYR A 133 21.29 3.95 21.79
C TYR A 133 21.43 3.78 20.27
N SER A 134 21.45 2.53 19.79
CA SER A 134 21.56 2.23 18.36
C SER A 134 20.26 2.54 17.59
N ALA A 135 20.28 2.38 16.27
CA ALA A 135 19.06 2.26 15.48
C ALA A 135 18.20 1.07 15.98
N TYR A 136 16.89 1.09 15.68
CA TYR A 136 15.99 0.02 16.10
C TYR A 136 16.42 -1.31 15.45
N ASN A 137 16.55 -2.33 16.29
CA ASN A 137 16.73 -3.72 15.88
C ASN A 137 15.93 -4.57 16.86
N TYR A 138 15.27 -5.62 16.38
CA TYR A 138 14.48 -6.52 17.23
C TYR A 138 15.30 -7.10 18.41
N ARG A 139 16.59 -7.38 18.19
CA ARG A 139 17.50 -7.85 19.26
C ARG A 139 17.89 -6.77 20.25
N ALA A 140 17.87 -5.50 19.85
CA ALA A 140 18.25 -4.37 20.69
C ALA A 140 17.04 -3.77 21.44
N GLU A 141 15.83 -4.23 21.13
CA GLU A 141 14.57 -3.85 21.78
C GLU A 141 14.65 -3.99 23.30
N ASP A 142 14.21 -2.96 24.02
CA ASP A 142 14.09 -2.97 25.46
C ASP A 142 12.75 -3.55 25.88
N ARG A 143 12.81 -4.55 26.75
CA ARG A 143 11.65 -5.26 27.32
C ARG A 143 11.57 -5.14 28.83
N SER A 144 12.47 -4.36 29.42
CA SER A 144 12.51 -4.17 30.87
C SER A 144 11.52 -3.08 31.31
N ASP A 145 10.96 -3.21 32.50
CA ASP A 145 10.07 -2.18 33.05
C ASP A 145 10.88 -0.90 33.36
N PHE A 146 10.38 0.27 32.97
CA PHE A 146 11.07 1.56 33.14
C PHE A 146 10.21 2.60 33.87
N GLY A 147 10.79 3.68 34.38
CA GLY A 147 10.00 4.72 35.06
C GLY A 147 9.22 4.20 36.28
N LEU A 148 7.92 4.49 36.34
CA LEU A 148 7.05 4.13 37.47
C LEU A 148 6.51 2.69 37.32
N LYS A 149 7.36 1.72 37.67
CA LYS A 149 7.14 0.25 37.52
C LYS A 149 5.82 -0.32 38.07
N ASN A 150 5.08 0.44 38.87
CA ASN A 150 3.83 -0.01 39.48
C ASN A 150 2.66 -0.02 38.50
N GLU A 151 2.67 0.84 37.48
CA GLU A 151 1.56 0.99 36.53
C GLU A 151 1.81 0.19 35.24
N SER A 152 0.74 -0.12 34.51
CA SER A 152 0.81 -0.94 33.28
C SER A 152 1.47 -0.19 32.11
N GLU A 153 1.40 1.15 32.11
CA GLU A 153 1.97 2.04 31.08
C GLU A 153 3.49 1.94 30.94
N TRP A 154 4.13 1.42 31.99
CA TRP A 154 5.58 1.29 32.14
C TRP A 154 6.10 -0.13 31.97
N LYS A 155 5.18 -1.09 31.80
CA LYS A 155 5.47 -2.51 31.62
C LYS A 155 5.44 -2.89 30.15
N TYR A 156 6.38 -3.75 29.75
CA TYR A 156 6.45 -4.21 28.38
C TYR A 156 5.34 -5.21 28.07
N THR A 157 4.53 -4.93 27.06
CA THR A 157 3.51 -5.84 26.55
C THR A 157 4.05 -6.58 25.32
N SER A 158 4.10 -7.91 25.41
CA SER A 158 4.47 -8.75 24.27
C SER A 158 3.34 -8.84 23.26
N ALA A 159 3.68 -8.72 21.98
CA ALA A 159 2.73 -8.91 20.89
C ALA A 159 2.18 -10.33 20.81
N SER A 160 0.95 -10.45 20.31
CA SER A 160 0.38 -11.72 19.87
C SER A 160 1.17 -12.27 18.68
N SER A 161 1.36 -13.59 18.61
CA SER A 161 2.20 -14.25 17.59
C SER A 161 1.77 -14.00 16.15
N LEU A 162 0.53 -13.53 15.93
CA LEU A 162 -0.06 -13.32 14.60
C LEU A 162 -0.05 -11.85 14.14
N SER A 163 0.40 -10.91 14.98
CA SER A 163 0.35 -9.48 14.66
C SER A 163 1.47 -9.08 13.68
N PRO A 164 1.15 -8.37 12.58
CA PRO A 164 2.12 -7.99 11.56
C PRO A 164 3.01 -6.89 12.11
N TRP A 165 4.28 -6.94 11.70
CA TRP A 165 5.22 -5.88 11.99
C TRP A 165 4.93 -4.68 11.13
N TYR A 166 5.24 -3.50 11.63
CA TYR A 166 5.02 -2.25 10.92
C TYR A 166 6.24 -1.87 10.09
N TRP A 167 6.05 -1.67 8.79
CA TRP A 167 7.07 -1.16 7.89
C TRP A 167 7.02 0.37 7.85
N GLY A 168 7.97 0.99 8.54
CA GLY A 168 8.11 2.43 8.62
C GLY A 168 9.02 3.02 7.55
N SER A 169 9.31 4.31 7.68
CA SER A 169 10.18 5.04 6.74
C SER A 169 11.66 4.67 6.94
N ILE A 170 12.08 4.46 8.20
CA ILE A 170 13.48 4.17 8.54
C ILE A 170 13.67 2.70 8.95
N GLY A 171 12.68 2.11 9.62
CA GLY A 171 12.83 0.84 10.32
C GLY A 171 11.65 -0.10 10.17
N PHE A 172 11.89 -1.36 10.49
CA PHE A 172 10.87 -2.40 10.57
C PHE A 172 10.60 -2.73 12.04
N TYR A 173 9.39 -2.42 12.50
CA TYR A 173 9.06 -2.34 13.93
C TYR A 173 8.16 -3.49 14.38
N SER A 174 8.46 -4.06 15.56
CA SER A 174 7.62 -5.10 16.16
C SER A 174 6.26 -4.52 16.62
N SER A 175 5.29 -5.41 16.83
CA SER A 175 3.95 -5.08 17.32
C SER A 175 3.85 -4.98 18.85
N GLY A 176 4.92 -5.33 19.59
CA GLY A 176 4.95 -5.20 21.05
C GLY A 176 5.20 -3.76 21.50
N GLY A 177 5.50 -3.59 22.79
CA GLY A 177 5.98 -2.34 23.34
C GLY A 177 5.29 -1.92 24.63
N TYR A 178 5.47 -0.66 24.98
CA TYR A 178 4.82 -0.01 26.11
C TYR A 178 3.59 0.70 25.61
N VAL A 179 2.45 0.44 26.23
CA VAL A 179 1.14 0.84 25.71
C VAL A 179 0.34 1.52 26.81
N PHE A 180 -0.35 2.59 26.45
CA PHE A 180 -1.39 3.18 27.29
C PHE A 180 -2.58 3.60 26.45
N THR A 181 -3.75 3.64 27.07
CA THR A 181 -4.98 4.14 26.46
C THR A 181 -5.34 5.51 27.02
N LEU A 182 -5.91 6.35 26.15
CA LEU A 182 -6.48 7.64 26.51
C LEU A 182 -7.90 7.43 27.08
N PRO A 183 -8.25 8.02 28.23
CA PRO A 183 -9.61 8.03 28.74
C PRO A 183 -10.61 8.63 27.75
N LYS A 184 -11.91 8.42 27.96
CA LYS A 184 -12.95 9.01 27.11
C LYS A 184 -13.15 10.51 27.35
N SER A 185 -12.82 10.99 28.54
CA SER A 185 -12.88 12.40 28.87
C SER A 185 -11.64 13.13 28.35
N LYS A 186 -11.85 14.30 27.75
CA LYS A 186 -10.78 15.19 27.28
C LYS A 186 -9.89 15.65 28.44
N GLN A 187 -10.50 16.04 29.55
CA GLN A 187 -9.77 16.53 30.73
C GLN A 187 -8.90 15.43 31.33
N GLU A 188 -9.46 14.23 31.53
CA GLU A 188 -8.70 13.08 32.06
C GLU A 188 -7.56 12.67 31.11
N SER A 189 -7.80 12.73 29.80
CA SER A 189 -6.77 12.47 28.78
C SER A 189 -5.64 13.50 28.83
N MET A 190 -5.97 14.77 29.03
CA MET A 190 -4.99 15.85 29.20
C MET A 190 -4.14 15.63 30.46
N GLU A 191 -4.78 15.34 31.59
CA GLU A 191 -4.09 15.06 32.85
C GLU A 191 -3.17 13.84 32.73
N LYS A 192 -3.62 12.78 32.05
CA LYS A 192 -2.81 11.58 31.78
C LYS A 192 -1.59 11.88 30.89
N LEU A 193 -1.75 12.66 29.83
CA LEU A 193 -0.64 13.04 28.95
C LEU A 193 0.38 13.93 29.69
N MET A 194 -0.09 14.91 30.47
CA MET A 194 0.78 15.74 31.30
C MET A 194 1.57 14.90 32.31
N PHE A 195 0.93 13.93 32.96
CA PHE A 195 1.57 13.00 33.88
C PHE A 195 2.67 12.17 33.19
N LEU A 196 2.39 11.62 32.00
CA LEU A 196 3.37 10.84 31.24
C LEU A 196 4.54 11.69 30.74
N ARG A 197 4.29 12.94 30.37
CA ARG A 197 5.33 13.90 29.99
C ARG A 197 6.22 14.26 31.16
N GLN A 198 5.65 14.59 32.32
CA GLN A 198 6.40 14.93 33.54
C GLN A 198 7.29 13.77 34.00
N ASN A 199 6.81 12.53 33.85
CA ASN A 199 7.57 11.33 34.17
C ASN A 199 8.48 10.82 33.03
N SER A 200 8.66 11.59 31.96
CA SER A 200 9.57 11.26 30.85
C SER A 200 9.28 9.90 30.19
N TRP A 201 8.02 9.60 29.87
CA TRP A 201 7.65 8.37 29.17
C TRP A 201 8.38 8.23 27.82
N LEU A 202 8.53 9.35 27.09
CA LEU A 202 9.43 9.46 25.94
C LEU A 202 10.86 9.74 26.39
N THR A 203 11.78 8.84 26.05
CA THR A 203 13.19 8.90 26.45
C THR A 203 14.10 8.98 25.21
N ARG A 204 15.41 9.19 25.40
CA ARG A 204 16.39 9.18 24.30
C ARG A 204 16.46 7.83 23.55
N GLY A 205 16.14 6.73 24.24
CA GLY A 205 16.10 5.38 23.65
C GLY A 205 14.81 5.06 22.88
N THR A 206 13.84 5.97 22.85
CA THR A 206 12.60 5.80 22.08
C THR A 206 12.90 5.83 20.58
N ARG A 207 12.29 4.92 19.82
CA ARG A 207 12.50 4.84 18.36
C ARG A 207 11.25 5.07 17.55
N VAL A 208 10.09 4.69 18.06
CA VAL A 208 8.82 4.93 17.38
C VAL A 208 7.70 5.05 18.40
N VAL A 209 6.75 5.92 18.10
CA VAL A 209 5.48 6.08 18.81
C VAL A 209 4.35 5.93 17.79
N PHE A 210 3.36 5.12 18.13
CA PHE A 210 2.15 4.90 17.37
C PHE A 210 0.98 5.50 18.15
N ILE A 211 0.10 6.21 17.45
CA ILE A 211 -1.20 6.66 17.97
C ILE A 211 -2.25 5.99 17.10
N ASP A 212 -3.00 5.08 17.69
CA ASP A 212 -3.97 4.24 17.01
C ASP A 212 -5.37 4.51 17.56
N PHE A 213 -6.31 4.80 16.67
CA PHE A 213 -7.72 4.93 17.01
C PHE A 213 -8.59 4.60 15.80
N SER A 214 -9.88 4.38 16.05
CA SER A 214 -10.83 4.03 15.00
C SER A 214 -12.12 4.80 15.18
N THR A 215 -12.71 5.23 14.07
CA THR A 215 -13.99 5.92 14.05
C THR A 215 -14.97 5.18 13.16
N TYR A 216 -16.25 5.38 13.40
CA TYR A 216 -17.33 4.82 12.60
C TYR A 216 -18.29 5.91 12.16
N ASN A 217 -18.49 6.04 10.85
CA ASN A 217 -19.49 6.92 10.28
C ASN A 217 -20.79 6.12 10.03
N ALA A 218 -21.83 6.46 10.78
CA ALA A 218 -23.13 5.78 10.69
C ALA A 218 -23.88 6.12 9.39
N ASN A 219 -23.70 7.32 8.83
CA ASN A 219 -24.42 7.79 7.64
C ASN A 219 -24.08 6.96 6.39
N VAL A 220 -22.82 6.54 6.28
CA VAL A 220 -22.31 5.77 5.12
C VAL A 220 -21.89 4.34 5.46
N ASN A 221 -21.99 3.93 6.74
CA ASN A 221 -21.55 2.63 7.25
C ASN A 221 -20.09 2.33 6.86
N LEU A 222 -19.18 3.25 7.20
CA LEU A 222 -17.74 3.11 6.97
C LEU A 222 -16.97 3.26 8.28
N PHE A 223 -16.00 2.37 8.47
CA PHE A 223 -15.01 2.49 9.54
C PHE A 223 -13.81 3.25 8.99
N CYS A 224 -13.29 4.20 9.75
CA CYS A 224 -12.03 4.87 9.46
C CYS A 224 -11.03 4.50 10.55
N VAL A 225 -9.99 3.77 10.19
CA VAL A 225 -8.92 3.34 11.11
C VAL A 225 -7.70 4.20 10.86
N ILE A 226 -7.23 4.87 11.91
CA ILE A 226 -6.16 5.86 11.83
C ILE A 226 -4.99 5.37 12.68
N ARG A 227 -3.81 5.34 12.06
CA ARG A 227 -2.52 5.12 12.69
C ARG A 227 -1.60 6.28 12.35
N LEU A 228 -1.27 7.08 13.35
CA LEU A 228 -0.25 8.12 13.25
C LEU A 228 1.06 7.57 13.84
N VAL A 229 2.16 7.75 13.13
CA VAL A 229 3.47 7.18 13.50
C VAL A 229 4.50 8.28 13.56
N VAL A 230 5.22 8.35 14.66
CA VAL A 230 6.35 9.26 14.85
C VAL A 230 7.60 8.42 15.11
N GLU A 231 8.48 8.39 14.12
CA GLU A 231 9.77 7.71 14.18
C GLU A 231 10.85 8.67 14.67
N PHE A 232 11.63 8.23 15.65
CA PHE A 232 12.78 8.95 16.19
C PHE A 232 14.06 8.23 15.76
N PRO A 233 14.64 8.58 14.60
CA PRO A 233 15.94 8.05 14.19
C PRO A 233 17.02 8.27 15.26
N ALA A 234 18.05 7.44 15.23
CA ALA A 234 19.17 7.54 16.17
C ALA A 234 19.96 8.88 16.06
N THR A 235 19.72 9.64 14.99
CA THR A 235 20.24 11.00 14.78
C THR A 235 19.58 12.05 15.67
N GLY A 236 18.40 11.78 16.24
CA GLY A 236 17.73 12.63 17.21
C GLY A 236 16.59 13.52 16.69
N SER A 237 16.31 13.50 15.38
CA SER A 237 15.11 14.14 14.81
C SER A 237 13.85 13.29 15.02
N ALA A 238 12.69 13.83 14.65
CA ALA A 238 11.43 13.10 14.50
C ALA A 238 11.00 13.10 13.02
N LEU A 239 10.49 11.98 12.54
CA LEU A 239 9.85 11.83 11.23
C LEU A 239 8.43 11.32 11.43
N THR A 240 7.49 11.88 10.70
CA THR A 240 6.07 11.53 10.82
C THR A 240 5.58 10.78 9.60
N SER A 241 4.81 9.72 9.82
CA SER A 241 4.06 9.03 8.79
C SER A 241 2.65 8.71 9.30
N SER A 242 1.72 8.52 8.38
CA SER A 242 0.31 8.31 8.72
C SER A 242 -0.34 7.29 7.80
N HIS A 243 -1.20 6.46 8.36
CA HIS A 243 -2.09 5.58 7.61
C HIS A 243 -3.53 5.82 8.03
N ILE A 244 -4.38 6.16 7.06
CA ILE A 244 -5.81 6.39 7.24
C ILE A 244 -6.54 5.44 6.30
N TYR A 245 -7.21 4.43 6.86
CA TYR A 245 -7.90 3.39 6.11
C TYR A 245 -9.41 3.48 6.33
N SER A 246 -10.15 3.82 5.27
CA SER A 246 -11.60 3.68 5.23
C SER A 246 -11.98 2.28 4.74
N VAL A 247 -12.68 1.51 5.57
CA VAL A 247 -13.09 0.13 5.28
C VAL A 247 -14.54 -0.12 5.65
N LYS A 248 -15.26 -0.86 4.79
CA LYS A 248 -16.63 -1.32 5.06
C LYS A 248 -16.57 -2.70 5.72
N LEU A 249 -16.57 -2.74 7.06
CA LEU A 249 -16.48 -3.99 7.82
C LEU A 249 -17.83 -4.70 7.97
N LEU A 250 -18.91 -3.93 8.16
CA LEU A 250 -20.27 -4.46 8.27
C LEU A 250 -20.89 -4.59 6.87
N ARG A 251 -21.08 -5.83 6.43
CA ARG A 251 -21.69 -6.16 5.13
C ARG A 251 -23.12 -6.65 5.33
N TYR A 252 -23.97 -6.43 4.33
CA TYR A 252 -25.38 -6.88 4.29
C TYR A 252 -26.36 -6.07 5.14
N VAL A 253 -26.27 -4.72 5.04
CA VAL A 253 -27.22 -3.83 5.73
C VAL A 253 -28.34 -3.39 4.78
N THR A 254 -27.97 -2.89 3.60
CA THR A 254 -28.92 -2.31 2.64
C THR A 254 -29.36 -3.32 1.58
N TYR A 255 -30.47 -3.04 0.88
CA TYR A 255 -30.92 -3.84 -0.27
C TYR A 255 -29.85 -3.98 -1.36
N SER A 256 -29.04 -2.94 -1.58
CA SER A 256 -27.90 -2.99 -2.51
C SER A 256 -26.81 -3.97 -2.06
N ASP A 257 -26.58 -4.12 -0.76
CA ASP A 257 -25.62 -5.09 -0.22
C ASP A 257 -26.10 -6.53 -0.43
N TYR A 258 -27.42 -6.79 -0.37
CA TYR A 258 -27.98 -8.11 -0.69
C TYR A 258 -27.87 -8.43 -2.19
N LEU A 259 -28.01 -7.44 -3.07
CA LEU A 259 -27.72 -7.62 -4.50
C LEU A 259 -26.24 -7.99 -4.70
N LEU A 260 -25.33 -7.30 -4.00
CA LEU A 260 -23.91 -7.62 -4.02
C LEU A 260 -23.64 -9.05 -3.54
N ALA A 261 -24.33 -9.52 -2.49
CA ALA A 261 -24.24 -10.89 -2.00
C ALA A 261 -24.66 -11.92 -3.08
N SER A 262 -25.70 -11.63 -3.87
CA SER A 262 -26.09 -12.47 -5.00
C SER A 262 -25.00 -12.56 -6.07
N CYS A 263 -24.33 -11.43 -6.37
CA CYS A 263 -23.16 -11.41 -7.25
C CYS A 263 -21.97 -12.20 -6.66
N GLU A 264 -21.77 -12.20 -5.34
CA GLU A 264 -20.72 -13.00 -4.69
C GLU A 264 -20.97 -14.51 -4.84
N ILE A 265 -22.23 -14.94 -4.71
CA ILE A 265 -22.63 -16.34 -4.95
C ILE A 265 -22.39 -16.71 -6.41
N SER A 266 -22.80 -15.85 -7.36
CA SER A 266 -22.55 -16.06 -8.78
C SER A 266 -21.05 -16.18 -9.10
N PHE A 267 -20.23 -15.31 -8.50
CA PHE A 267 -18.77 -15.37 -8.63
C PHE A 267 -18.20 -16.70 -8.11
N CYS A 268 -18.66 -17.19 -6.95
CA CYS A 268 -18.24 -18.49 -6.42
C CYS A 268 -18.57 -19.64 -7.40
N ILE A 269 -19.74 -19.60 -8.06
CA ILE A 269 -20.13 -20.59 -9.09
C ILE A 269 -19.18 -20.54 -10.31
N PHE A 270 -18.81 -19.34 -10.77
CA PHE A 270 -17.83 -19.19 -11.85
C PHE A 270 -16.46 -19.76 -11.47
N ILE A 271 -15.98 -19.50 -10.24
CA ILE A 271 -14.70 -20.04 -9.76
C ILE A 271 -14.73 -21.57 -9.72
N ILE A 272 -15.80 -22.19 -9.20
CA ILE A 272 -15.94 -23.66 -9.21
C ILE A 272 -15.90 -24.20 -10.65
N THR A 273 -16.59 -23.55 -11.57
CA THR A 273 -16.59 -23.94 -12.99
C THR A 273 -15.19 -23.84 -13.60
N PHE A 274 -14.45 -22.78 -13.32
CA PHE A 274 -13.08 -22.60 -13.80
C PHE A 274 -12.10 -23.58 -13.15
N ILE A 275 -12.28 -23.94 -11.87
CA ILE A 275 -11.49 -25.01 -11.22
C ILE A 275 -11.65 -26.33 -11.98
N ILE A 276 -12.88 -26.71 -12.31
CA ILE A 276 -13.15 -27.96 -13.05
C ILE A 276 -12.54 -27.90 -14.45
N GLN A 277 -12.70 -26.77 -15.16
CA GLN A 277 -12.12 -26.58 -16.50
C GLN A 277 -10.59 -26.65 -16.49
N GLU A 278 -9.93 -25.99 -15.53
CA GLU A 278 -8.48 -26.03 -15.39
C GLU A 278 -7.97 -27.42 -14.99
N ALA A 279 -8.65 -28.11 -14.08
CA ALA A 279 -8.29 -29.47 -13.71
C ALA A 279 -8.31 -30.41 -14.92
N ILE A 280 -9.36 -30.33 -15.76
CA ILE A 280 -9.46 -31.11 -17.00
C ILE A 280 -8.33 -30.74 -17.97
N LYS A 281 -8.01 -29.45 -18.14
CA LYS A 281 -6.90 -28.99 -19.01
C LYS A 281 -5.55 -29.53 -18.53
N ILE A 282 -5.27 -29.47 -17.23
CA ILE A 282 -4.02 -29.95 -16.63
C ILE A 282 -3.88 -31.47 -16.85
N VAL A 283 -4.95 -32.25 -16.62
CA VAL A 283 -4.93 -33.71 -16.82
C VAL A 283 -4.70 -34.09 -18.29
N LYS A 284 -5.32 -33.36 -19.23
CA LYS A 284 -5.18 -33.63 -20.68
C LYS A 284 -3.82 -33.20 -21.23
N LEU A 285 -3.35 -31.99 -20.91
CA LEU A 285 -2.16 -31.38 -21.51
C LEU A 285 -0.86 -31.69 -20.74
N LYS A 286 -0.95 -32.15 -19.48
CA LYS A 286 0.19 -32.52 -18.63
C LYS A 286 1.32 -31.48 -18.69
N LYS A 287 2.52 -31.86 -19.15
CA LYS A 287 3.70 -30.97 -19.24
C LYS A 287 3.54 -29.84 -20.27
N GLN A 288 2.74 -30.04 -21.31
CA GLN A 288 2.53 -29.02 -22.34
C GLN A 288 1.74 -27.81 -21.79
N TYR A 289 0.94 -28.02 -20.74
CA TYR A 289 0.18 -26.97 -20.08
C TYR A 289 1.09 -25.84 -19.55
N PHE A 290 2.19 -26.20 -18.89
CA PHE A 290 3.09 -25.26 -18.23
C PHE A 290 3.98 -24.45 -19.18
N ARG A 291 3.95 -24.74 -20.48
CA ARG A 291 4.70 -23.99 -21.49
C ARG A 291 3.95 -22.75 -22.00
N ASN A 292 2.64 -22.68 -21.79
CA ASN A 292 1.82 -21.57 -22.29
C ASN A 292 1.64 -20.48 -21.24
N ALA A 293 2.03 -19.23 -21.55
CA ALA A 293 1.91 -18.08 -20.64
C ALA A 293 0.45 -17.80 -20.24
N TRP A 294 -0.51 -18.02 -21.15
CA TRP A 294 -1.93 -17.81 -20.86
C TRP A 294 -2.47 -18.76 -19.79
N ASN A 295 -1.94 -19.99 -19.74
CA ASN A 295 -2.36 -20.97 -18.74
C ASN A 295 -1.84 -20.58 -17.35
N TRP A 296 -0.63 -20.03 -17.26
CA TRP A 296 -0.09 -19.46 -16.01
C TRP A 296 -0.93 -18.30 -15.50
N LEU A 297 -1.36 -17.41 -16.39
CA LEU A 297 -2.26 -16.31 -16.03
C LEU A 297 -3.63 -16.83 -15.55
N GLU A 298 -4.18 -17.88 -16.19
CA GLU A 298 -5.42 -18.55 -15.74
C GLU A 298 -5.27 -19.16 -14.34
N LEU A 299 -4.15 -19.84 -14.07
CA LEU A 299 -3.85 -20.44 -12.77
C LEU A 299 -3.67 -19.36 -11.69
N LEU A 300 -2.97 -18.26 -12.00
CA LEU A 300 -2.75 -17.15 -11.08
C LEU A 300 -4.09 -16.52 -10.64
N LEU A 301 -4.96 -16.19 -11.60
CA LEU A 301 -6.28 -15.63 -11.31
C LEU A 301 -7.13 -16.55 -10.42
N LEU A 302 -7.05 -17.85 -10.66
CA LEU A 302 -7.78 -18.85 -9.89
C LEU A 302 -7.28 -18.96 -8.45
N VAL A 303 -5.95 -19.00 -8.25
CA VAL A 303 -5.34 -19.04 -6.91
C VAL A 303 -5.68 -17.79 -6.12
N VAL A 304 -5.55 -16.60 -6.70
CA VAL A 304 -5.88 -15.35 -6.01
C VAL A 304 -7.37 -15.28 -5.66
N SER A 305 -8.25 -15.75 -6.54
CA SER A 305 -9.70 -15.80 -6.26
C SER A 305 -10.05 -16.72 -5.08
N ILE A 306 -9.38 -17.87 -4.96
CA ILE A 306 -9.58 -18.79 -3.82
C ILE A 306 -9.12 -18.14 -2.51
N ILE A 307 -7.94 -17.51 -2.52
CA ILE A 307 -7.42 -16.78 -1.36
C ILE A 307 -8.36 -15.64 -0.96
N ALA A 308 -8.91 -14.91 -1.93
CA ALA A 308 -9.86 -13.84 -1.71
C ALA A 308 -11.14 -14.32 -1.00
N ILE A 309 -11.71 -15.45 -1.43
CA ILE A 309 -12.90 -16.04 -0.80
C ILE A 309 -12.59 -16.46 0.65
N ALA A 310 -11.45 -17.14 0.87
CA ALA A 310 -11.04 -17.55 2.21
C ALA A 310 -10.85 -16.36 3.17
N PHE A 311 -10.19 -15.29 2.68
CA PHE A 311 -9.99 -14.08 3.46
C PHE A 311 -11.31 -13.37 3.79
N ASN A 312 -12.24 -13.27 2.85
CA ASN A 312 -13.55 -12.65 3.07
C ASN A 312 -14.33 -13.35 4.21
N ILE A 313 -14.30 -14.69 4.24
CA ILE A 313 -14.92 -15.48 5.32
C ILE A 313 -14.22 -15.22 6.66
N TYR A 314 -12.89 -15.31 6.69
CA TYR A 314 -12.10 -15.05 7.90
C TYR A 314 -12.36 -13.65 8.48
N ARG A 315 -12.35 -12.64 7.61
CA ARG A 315 -12.63 -11.23 7.97
C ARG A 315 -13.99 -11.11 8.62
N THR A 316 -15.04 -11.70 8.03
CA THR A 316 -16.41 -11.59 8.54
C THR A 316 -16.54 -12.14 9.97
N VAL A 317 -15.91 -13.29 10.24
CA VAL A 317 -15.88 -13.89 11.58
C VAL A 317 -15.08 -13.03 12.57
N LYS A 318 -13.96 -12.45 12.14
CA LYS A 318 -13.14 -11.62 13.01
C LYS A 318 -13.78 -10.27 13.35
N VAL A 319 -14.48 -9.66 12.39
CA VAL A 319 -15.25 -8.43 12.63
C VAL A 319 -16.32 -8.68 13.69
N SER A 320 -17.08 -9.78 13.60
CA SER A 320 -18.14 -10.05 14.56
C SER A 320 -17.61 -10.24 15.97
N GLN A 321 -16.48 -10.94 16.13
CA GLN A 321 -15.81 -11.10 17.43
C GLN A 321 -15.35 -9.76 18.04
N LEU A 322 -14.64 -8.94 17.26
CA LEU A 322 -14.15 -7.65 17.72
C LEU A 322 -15.31 -6.68 18.05
N MET A 323 -16.39 -6.76 17.29
CA MET A 323 -17.55 -5.90 17.53
C MET A 323 -18.30 -6.31 18.81
N GLU A 324 -18.43 -7.61 19.08
CA GLU A 324 -19.02 -8.12 20.32
C GLU A 324 -18.21 -7.68 21.55
N GLU A 325 -16.88 -7.75 21.47
CA GLU A 325 -15.98 -7.27 22.51
C GLU A 325 -16.13 -5.76 22.75
N LEU A 326 -16.14 -4.96 21.69
CA LEU A 326 -16.33 -3.51 21.76
C LEU A 326 -17.68 -3.14 22.42
N LEU A 327 -18.75 -3.82 22.03
CA LEU A 327 -20.09 -3.58 22.57
C LEU A 327 -20.21 -3.99 24.04
N SER A 328 -19.41 -4.98 24.48
CA SER A 328 -19.34 -5.38 25.88
C SER A 328 -18.57 -4.37 26.75
N ASN A 329 -17.50 -3.78 26.22
CA ASN A 329 -16.62 -2.87 26.95
C ASN A 329 -16.15 -1.70 26.07
N THR A 330 -16.86 -0.58 26.14
CA THR A 330 -16.54 0.63 25.36
C THR A 330 -15.27 1.35 25.82
N ASN A 331 -14.63 0.94 26.91
CA ASN A 331 -13.40 1.55 27.43
C ASN A 331 -12.11 0.88 26.94
N VAL A 332 -12.23 -0.18 26.12
CA VAL A 332 -11.11 -0.92 25.56
C VAL A 332 -10.83 -0.42 24.14
N TYR A 333 -9.55 -0.37 23.77
CA TYR A 333 -9.14 -0.11 22.39
C TYR A 333 -9.41 -1.34 21.51
N PRO A 334 -10.22 -1.24 20.46
CA PRO A 334 -10.37 -2.31 19.48
C PRO A 334 -9.25 -2.28 18.44
N ASP A 335 -8.53 -3.38 18.26
CA ASP A 335 -7.52 -3.50 17.19
C ASP A 335 -8.18 -3.77 15.82
N PHE A 336 -8.82 -2.74 15.25
CA PHE A 336 -9.28 -2.77 13.87
C PHE A 336 -8.15 -2.52 12.86
N TYR A 337 -6.96 -2.07 13.32
CA TYR A 337 -5.83 -1.82 12.43
C TYR A 337 -5.36 -3.10 11.76
N PHE A 338 -5.19 -4.18 12.52
CA PHE A 338 -4.82 -5.48 11.94
C PHE A 338 -5.72 -5.85 10.77
N LEU A 339 -7.04 -5.72 10.99
CA LEU A 339 -8.04 -6.07 10.00
C LEU A 339 -8.02 -5.13 8.78
N ALA A 340 -7.90 -3.83 9.02
CA ALA A 340 -7.83 -2.81 7.97
C ALA A 340 -6.59 -3.00 7.09
N PHE A 341 -5.42 -3.28 7.69
CA PHE A 341 -4.20 -3.57 6.96
C PHE A 341 -4.37 -4.74 5.99
N TRP A 342 -4.90 -5.87 6.47
CA TRP A 342 -5.17 -7.02 5.60
C TRP A 342 -6.25 -6.74 4.56
N GLN A 343 -7.23 -5.88 4.87
CA GLN A 343 -8.25 -5.46 3.91
C GLN A 343 -7.66 -4.64 2.76
N VAL A 344 -6.71 -3.76 3.02
CA VAL A 344 -6.00 -2.99 1.98
C VAL A 344 -5.20 -3.93 1.09
N LEU A 345 -4.42 -4.83 1.69
CA LEU A 345 -3.66 -5.83 0.93
C LEU A 345 -4.59 -6.71 0.07
N TYR A 346 -5.75 -7.11 0.60
CA TYR A 346 -6.78 -7.82 -0.15
C TYR A 346 -7.30 -7.00 -1.34
N ASN A 347 -7.55 -5.70 -1.16
CA ASN A 347 -7.98 -4.81 -2.24
C ASN A 347 -6.90 -4.69 -3.32
N ASP A 348 -5.63 -4.56 -2.95
CA ASP A 348 -4.50 -4.49 -3.89
C ASP A 348 -4.38 -5.78 -4.70
N MET A 349 -4.47 -6.95 -4.04
CA MET A 349 -4.45 -8.26 -4.71
C MET A 349 -5.61 -8.43 -5.70
N ILE A 350 -6.80 -7.94 -5.34
CA ILE A 350 -7.95 -7.96 -6.23
C ILE A 350 -7.79 -6.98 -7.39
N ALA A 351 -7.27 -5.78 -7.16
CA ALA A 351 -7.02 -4.79 -8.22
C ALA A 351 -6.05 -5.34 -9.28
N VAL A 352 -4.95 -5.96 -8.84
CA VAL A 352 -4.00 -6.65 -9.73
C VAL A 352 -4.67 -7.81 -10.46
N SER A 353 -5.55 -8.56 -9.79
CA SER A 353 -6.29 -9.66 -10.44
C SER A 353 -7.25 -9.17 -11.52
N ILE A 354 -7.98 -8.07 -11.30
CA ILE A 354 -8.85 -7.46 -12.31
C ILE A 354 -8.02 -6.99 -13.51
N PHE A 355 -6.84 -6.39 -13.27
CA PHE A 355 -5.94 -5.96 -14.34
C PHE A 355 -5.54 -7.15 -15.24
N PHE A 356 -5.13 -8.27 -14.65
CA PHE A 356 -4.84 -9.49 -15.42
C PHE A 356 -6.09 -10.09 -16.08
N ALA A 357 -7.26 -9.99 -15.44
CA ALA A 357 -8.53 -10.41 -16.04
C ALA A 357 -8.87 -9.60 -17.29
N TRP A 358 -8.60 -8.29 -17.31
CA TRP A 358 -8.73 -7.46 -18.51
C TRP A 358 -7.71 -7.86 -19.60
N ILE A 359 -6.44 -8.09 -19.24
CA ILE A 359 -5.43 -8.56 -20.19
C ILE A 359 -5.85 -9.90 -20.83
N LYS A 360 -6.46 -10.80 -20.08
CA LYS A 360 -6.96 -12.08 -20.60
C LYS A 360 -8.01 -11.92 -21.69
N VAL A 361 -8.71 -10.79 -21.79
CA VAL A 361 -9.63 -10.51 -22.91
C VAL A 361 -8.88 -10.56 -24.25
N PHE A 362 -7.60 -10.16 -24.30
CA PHE A 362 -6.79 -10.23 -25.53
C PHE A 362 -6.63 -11.65 -26.08
N LYS A 363 -6.67 -12.67 -25.23
CA LYS A 363 -6.65 -14.09 -25.67
C LYS A 363 -7.81 -14.40 -26.62
N TYR A 364 -8.98 -13.80 -26.38
CA TYR A 364 -10.19 -14.04 -27.17
C TYR A 364 -10.33 -13.07 -28.35
N ILE A 365 -9.80 -11.84 -28.25
CA ILE A 365 -9.78 -10.86 -29.35
C ILE A 365 -8.73 -11.20 -30.42
N GLY A 366 -7.74 -12.03 -30.08
CA GLY A 366 -6.71 -12.53 -31.00
C GLY A 366 -7.21 -13.30 -32.23
N VAL A 367 -8.52 -13.51 -32.38
CA VAL A 367 -9.15 -14.06 -33.60
C VAL A 367 -9.01 -13.11 -34.80
N ASN A 368 -8.81 -11.79 -34.57
CA ASN A 368 -8.55 -10.84 -35.65
C ASN A 368 -7.07 -10.86 -36.12
N ARG A 369 -6.87 -10.78 -37.45
CA ARG A 369 -5.57 -10.76 -38.12
C ARG A 369 -4.66 -9.63 -37.63
N ILE A 370 -5.21 -8.44 -37.38
CA ILE A 370 -4.45 -7.27 -36.91
C ILE A 370 -3.84 -7.52 -35.51
N MET A 371 -4.62 -8.10 -34.60
CA MET A 371 -4.16 -8.38 -33.23
C MET A 371 -3.17 -9.54 -33.19
N THR A 372 -3.34 -10.54 -34.07
CA THR A 372 -2.35 -11.60 -34.25
C THR A 372 -1.03 -11.04 -34.76
N GLN A 373 -1.06 -10.06 -35.68
CA GLN A 373 0.13 -9.38 -36.18
C GLN A 373 0.87 -8.63 -35.06
N LEU A 374 0.15 -7.86 -34.23
CA LEU A 374 0.73 -7.13 -33.10
C LEU A 374 1.31 -8.05 -32.00
N SER A 375 0.62 -9.14 -31.68
CA SER A 375 1.11 -10.13 -30.72
C SER A 375 2.35 -10.86 -31.27
N SER A 376 2.35 -11.17 -32.57
CA SER A 376 3.50 -11.79 -33.24
C SER A 376 4.70 -10.84 -33.33
N THR A 377 4.50 -9.53 -33.53
CA THR A 377 5.59 -8.54 -33.49
C THR A 377 6.22 -8.49 -32.11
N LEU A 378 5.41 -8.39 -31.06
CA LEU A 378 5.89 -8.33 -29.69
C LEU A 378 6.67 -9.60 -29.30
N SER A 379 6.13 -10.76 -29.65
CA SER A 379 6.78 -12.06 -29.40
C SER A 379 8.11 -12.20 -30.16
N ARG A 380 8.18 -11.70 -31.40
CA ARG A 380 9.40 -11.76 -32.22
C ARG A 380 10.48 -10.81 -31.70
N CYS A 381 10.14 -9.59 -31.32
CA CYS A 381 11.11 -8.61 -30.81
C CYS A 381 11.52 -8.85 -29.36
N THR A 382 10.81 -9.70 -28.61
CA THR A 382 11.09 -9.99 -27.19
C THR A 382 12.57 -10.36 -26.94
N LYS A 383 13.20 -11.16 -27.81
CA LYS A 383 14.61 -11.56 -27.62
C LYS A 383 15.57 -10.37 -27.73
N GLU A 384 15.35 -9.50 -28.72
CA GLU A 384 16.17 -8.30 -28.95
C GLU A 384 15.94 -7.26 -27.85
N ILE A 385 14.68 -7.07 -27.44
CA ILE A 385 14.31 -6.19 -26.33
C ILE A 385 14.95 -6.67 -25.02
N ILE A 386 14.98 -7.97 -24.72
CA ILE A 386 15.63 -8.48 -23.51
C ILE A 386 17.14 -8.19 -23.54
N GLY A 387 17.79 -8.38 -24.68
CA GLY A 387 19.21 -8.04 -24.84
C GLY A 387 19.49 -6.56 -24.65
N PHE A 388 18.66 -5.69 -25.23
CA PHE A 388 18.74 -4.25 -25.03
C PHE A 388 18.45 -3.84 -23.58
N ALA A 389 17.42 -4.40 -22.95
CA ALA A 389 17.04 -4.11 -21.57
C ALA A 389 18.20 -4.40 -20.61
N PHE A 390 18.97 -5.46 -20.85
CA PHE A 390 20.17 -5.75 -20.08
C PHE A 390 21.20 -4.62 -20.17
N MET A 391 21.50 -4.14 -21.37
CA MET A 391 22.41 -3.00 -21.56
C MET A 391 21.87 -1.71 -20.93
N PHE A 392 20.56 -1.45 -21.08
CA PHE A 392 19.88 -0.31 -20.47
C PHE A 392 20.03 -0.32 -18.95
N PHE A 393 19.71 -1.45 -18.29
CA PHE A 393 19.75 -1.53 -16.84
C PHE A 393 21.17 -1.39 -16.27
N ILE A 394 22.21 -1.85 -16.98
CA ILE A 394 23.60 -1.61 -16.56
C ILE A 394 23.89 -0.10 -16.46
N ILE A 395 23.57 0.65 -17.52
CA ILE A 395 23.78 2.10 -17.54
C ILE A 395 22.90 2.78 -16.49
N PHE A 396 21.63 2.38 -16.42
CA PHE A 396 20.65 2.93 -15.49
C PHE A 396 21.09 2.77 -14.03
N PHE A 397 21.49 1.57 -13.61
CA PHE A 397 21.98 1.33 -12.25
C PHE A 397 23.33 1.99 -11.97
N ALA A 398 24.21 2.11 -12.96
CA ALA A 398 25.46 2.85 -12.80
C ALA A 398 25.19 4.33 -12.46
N PHE A 399 24.25 4.96 -13.18
CA PHE A 399 23.81 6.32 -12.83
C PHE A 399 23.08 6.35 -11.48
N ALA A 400 22.29 5.32 -11.13
CA ALA A 400 21.57 5.30 -9.86
C ALA A 400 22.54 5.28 -8.68
N GLN A 401 23.60 4.48 -8.80
CA GLN A 401 24.67 4.42 -7.82
C GLN A 401 25.48 5.72 -7.77
N LEU A 402 25.80 6.31 -8.93
CA LEU A 402 26.46 7.62 -8.99
C LEU A 402 25.63 8.71 -8.29
N GLY A 403 24.33 8.79 -8.60
CA GLY A 403 23.40 9.75 -8.00
C GLY A 403 23.27 9.55 -6.49
N TYR A 404 23.15 8.30 -6.04
CA TYR A 404 23.12 7.97 -4.61
C TYR A 404 24.39 8.43 -3.89
N LEU A 405 25.58 8.15 -4.44
CA LEU A 405 26.83 8.52 -3.78
C LEU A 405 27.07 10.03 -3.74
N VAL A 406 26.63 10.78 -4.77
CA VAL A 406 26.86 12.23 -4.85
C VAL A 406 25.78 13.02 -4.09
N PHE A 407 24.50 12.65 -4.21
CA PHE A 407 23.39 13.51 -3.79
C PHE A 407 22.63 13.01 -2.55
N SER A 408 22.83 11.77 -2.08
CA SER A 408 22.02 11.18 -0.99
C SER A 408 22.00 11.95 0.32
N SER A 409 23.09 12.67 0.65
CA SER A 409 23.18 13.42 1.90
C SER A 409 22.48 14.79 1.87
N GLN A 410 22.14 15.30 0.69
CA GLN A 410 21.62 16.67 0.50
C GLN A 410 20.24 16.70 -0.15
N VAL A 411 19.89 15.69 -0.96
CA VAL A 411 18.68 15.69 -1.79
C VAL A 411 17.79 14.50 -1.42
N GLU A 412 16.56 14.77 -1.00
CA GLU A 412 15.61 13.75 -0.53
C GLU A 412 15.27 12.73 -1.63
N GLU A 413 15.17 13.16 -2.88
CA GLU A 413 14.90 12.30 -4.03
C GLU A 413 16.02 11.25 -4.27
N PHE A 414 17.21 11.47 -3.70
CA PHE A 414 18.36 10.55 -3.75
C PHE A 414 18.69 9.91 -2.39
N SER A 415 17.84 10.10 -1.37
CA SER A 415 18.08 9.66 0.02
C SER A 415 18.31 8.15 0.17
N THR A 416 17.61 7.32 -0.61
CA THR A 416 17.78 5.87 -0.64
C THR A 416 18.07 5.41 -2.07
N PHE A 417 18.75 4.28 -2.22
CA PHE A 417 19.02 3.71 -3.54
C PHE A 417 17.73 3.41 -4.32
N GLN A 418 16.67 2.98 -3.64
CA GLN A 418 15.35 2.78 -4.25
C GLN A 418 14.73 4.08 -4.74
N ASN A 419 14.81 5.16 -3.94
CA ASN A 419 14.33 6.47 -4.37
C ASN A 419 15.14 6.99 -5.57
N CYS A 420 16.46 6.75 -5.62
CA CYS A 420 17.29 7.12 -6.77
C CYS A 420 16.77 6.50 -8.09
N ILE A 421 16.40 5.22 -8.07
CA ILE A 421 15.83 4.50 -9.23
C ILE A 421 14.52 5.17 -9.67
N PHE A 422 13.62 5.47 -8.73
CA PHE A 422 12.35 6.14 -9.07
C PHE A 422 12.56 7.56 -9.59
N THR A 423 13.45 8.32 -8.98
CA THR A 423 13.83 9.66 -9.40
C THR A 423 14.38 9.67 -10.83
N GLN A 424 15.18 8.67 -11.20
CA GLN A 424 15.64 8.53 -12.59
C GLN A 424 14.51 8.27 -13.58
N PHE A 425 13.54 7.42 -13.24
CA PHE A 425 12.34 7.26 -14.08
C PHE A 425 11.54 8.56 -14.19
N ARG A 426 11.41 9.34 -13.10
CA ARG A 426 10.77 10.66 -13.12
C ARG A 426 11.50 11.65 -14.04
N ILE A 427 12.84 11.68 -13.98
CA ILE A 427 13.66 12.48 -14.90
C ILE A 427 13.39 12.11 -16.36
N VAL A 428 13.29 10.81 -16.69
CA VAL A 428 12.97 10.34 -18.05
C VAL A 428 11.58 10.79 -18.51
N LEU A 429 10.62 10.89 -17.58
CA LEU A 429 9.27 11.41 -17.85
C LEU A 429 9.19 12.95 -17.92
N GLY A 430 10.27 13.65 -17.55
CA GLY A 430 10.34 15.11 -17.55
C GLY A 430 9.95 15.77 -16.22
N ASP A 431 9.77 15.00 -15.15
CA ASP A 431 9.50 15.49 -13.79
C ASP A 431 10.78 15.44 -12.95
N PHE A 432 11.43 16.60 -12.74
CA PHE A 432 12.70 16.68 -12.03
C PHE A 432 12.90 18.03 -11.33
N ASN A 433 13.53 17.99 -10.16
CA ASN A 433 13.95 19.19 -9.44
C ASN A 433 15.44 19.47 -9.69
N PHE A 434 15.75 20.17 -10.78
CA PHE A 434 17.14 20.47 -11.16
C PHE A 434 17.83 21.41 -10.17
N GLU A 435 17.09 22.37 -9.59
CA GLU A 435 17.63 23.34 -8.64
C GLU A 435 18.23 22.66 -7.40
N ALA A 436 17.56 21.64 -6.87
CA ALA A 436 18.07 20.86 -5.74
C ALA A 436 19.37 20.10 -6.10
N ILE A 437 19.46 19.54 -7.31
CA ILE A 437 20.63 18.80 -7.78
C ILE A 437 21.84 19.74 -7.96
N GLU A 438 21.63 20.91 -8.55
CA GLU A 438 22.68 21.93 -8.73
C GLU A 438 23.14 22.51 -7.39
N ALA A 439 22.20 22.76 -6.47
CA ALA A 439 22.51 23.26 -5.13
C ALA A 439 23.36 22.27 -4.32
N ALA A 440 23.10 20.96 -4.45
CA ALA A 440 23.86 19.91 -3.77
C ALA A 440 25.31 19.82 -4.30
N ASN A 441 25.51 19.91 -5.61
CA ASN A 441 26.84 20.00 -6.19
C ASN A 441 26.84 20.78 -7.50
N ARG A 442 27.37 22.01 -7.45
CA ARG A 442 27.37 22.95 -8.59
C ARG A 442 28.10 22.44 -9.84
N ILE A 443 29.04 21.50 -9.69
CA ILE A 443 29.82 20.97 -10.81
C ILE A 443 29.28 19.62 -11.24
N LEU A 444 29.23 18.65 -10.31
CA LEU A 444 28.80 17.29 -10.65
C LEU A 444 27.29 17.18 -10.91
N GLY A 445 26.47 18.07 -10.33
CA GLY A 445 25.02 18.10 -10.54
C GLY A 445 24.62 18.29 -12.00
N PRO A 446 25.00 19.41 -12.64
CA PRO A 446 24.74 19.65 -14.06
C PRO A 446 25.35 18.58 -14.97
N ILE A 447 26.58 18.13 -14.68
CA ILE A 447 27.25 17.08 -15.47
C ILE A 447 26.46 15.77 -15.40
N TYR A 448 26.07 15.33 -14.20
CA TYR A 448 25.25 14.14 -14.00
C TYR A 448 23.94 14.24 -14.78
N PHE A 449 23.21 15.35 -14.63
CA PHE A 449 21.89 15.53 -15.25
C PHE A 449 21.98 15.54 -16.78
N ILE A 450 22.88 16.36 -17.36
CA ILE A 450 23.04 16.50 -18.80
C ILE A 450 23.47 15.16 -19.42
N THR A 451 24.46 14.49 -18.83
CA THR A 451 24.93 13.20 -19.36
C THR A 451 23.88 12.10 -19.26
N PHE A 452 23.11 12.06 -18.17
CA PHE A 452 21.99 11.13 -18.02
C PHE A 452 20.92 11.36 -19.09
N VAL A 453 20.48 12.60 -19.30
CA VAL A 453 19.47 12.93 -20.31
C VAL A 453 19.97 12.58 -21.72
N ILE A 454 21.22 12.92 -22.06
CA ILE A 454 21.78 12.57 -23.38
C ILE A 454 21.81 11.05 -23.58
N LEU A 455 22.36 10.29 -22.63
CA LEU A 455 22.52 8.85 -22.81
C LEU A 455 21.18 8.11 -22.72
N VAL A 456 20.39 8.35 -21.67
CA VAL A 456 19.20 7.55 -21.39
C VAL A 456 18.01 8.01 -22.23
N PHE A 457 17.77 9.31 -22.33
CA PHE A 457 16.62 9.82 -23.06
C PHE A 457 16.89 9.86 -24.57
N PHE A 458 17.97 10.49 -25.02
CA PHE A 458 18.19 10.66 -26.47
C PHE A 458 18.75 9.42 -27.17
N ILE A 459 19.62 8.63 -26.52
CA ILE A 459 20.20 7.45 -27.18
C ILE A 459 19.37 6.21 -26.90
N LEU A 460 19.21 5.84 -25.63
CA LEU A 460 18.61 4.53 -25.27
C LEU A 460 17.11 4.44 -25.63
N LEU A 461 16.28 5.45 -25.36
CA LEU A 461 14.87 5.40 -25.76
C LEU A 461 14.69 5.34 -27.29
N ASN A 462 15.48 6.09 -28.04
CA ASN A 462 15.40 6.07 -29.50
C ASN A 462 15.88 4.73 -30.08
N MET A 463 16.85 4.08 -29.44
CA MET A 463 17.26 2.74 -29.81
C MET A 463 16.15 1.70 -29.56
N PHE A 464 15.43 1.81 -28.44
CA PHE A 464 14.28 0.96 -28.14
C PHE A 464 13.18 1.09 -29.21
N LEU A 465 12.86 2.33 -29.61
CA LEU A 465 11.89 2.61 -30.67
C LEU A 465 12.34 2.03 -32.02
N ALA A 466 13.64 2.12 -32.34
CA ALA A 466 14.19 1.58 -33.57
C ALA A 466 14.03 0.05 -33.67
N ILE A 467 14.32 -0.69 -32.59
CA ILE A 467 14.16 -2.17 -32.53
C ILE A 467 12.69 -2.56 -32.78
N ILE A 468 11.75 -1.86 -32.14
CA ILE A 468 10.32 -2.14 -32.31
C ILE A 468 9.88 -1.84 -33.74
N ASN A 469 10.33 -0.73 -34.31
CA ASN A 469 9.93 -0.32 -35.66
C ASN A 469 10.44 -1.28 -36.75
N ASP A 470 11.69 -1.75 -36.61
CA ASP A 470 12.28 -2.69 -37.57
C ASP A 470 11.57 -4.06 -37.54
N THR A 471 11.37 -4.61 -36.34
CA THR A 471 10.63 -5.87 -36.17
C THR A 471 9.16 -5.76 -36.59
N TYR A 472 8.51 -4.63 -36.35
CA TYR A 472 7.14 -4.36 -36.82
C TYR A 472 7.07 -4.39 -38.36
N SER A 473 8.00 -3.69 -39.01
CA SER A 473 8.09 -3.63 -40.47
C SER A 473 8.34 -5.02 -41.08
N ALA A 474 9.24 -5.81 -40.48
CA ALA A 474 9.54 -7.18 -40.92
C ALA A 474 8.32 -8.11 -40.82
N VAL A 475 7.59 -8.08 -39.69
CA VAL A 475 6.40 -8.93 -39.52
C VAL A 475 5.27 -8.48 -40.45
N ARG A 476 5.09 -7.17 -40.65
CA ARG A 476 4.10 -6.66 -41.62
C ARG A 476 4.35 -7.22 -43.02
N ALA A 477 5.60 -7.20 -43.49
CA ALA A 477 5.97 -7.77 -44.79
C ALA A 477 5.69 -9.29 -44.86
N ASP A 478 5.93 -10.04 -43.79
CA ASP A 478 5.63 -11.48 -43.73
C ASP A 478 4.12 -11.76 -43.79
N PHE A 479 3.30 -10.93 -43.15
CA PHE A 479 1.84 -11.04 -43.20
C PHE A 479 1.26 -10.67 -44.58
N GLU A 480 1.85 -9.70 -45.27
CA GLU A 480 1.48 -9.33 -46.64
C GLU A 480 1.80 -10.47 -47.61
N LYS A 481 2.99 -11.09 -47.52
CA LYS A 481 3.37 -12.27 -48.33
C LYS A 481 2.45 -13.48 -48.14
N LYS A 482 2.06 -13.78 -46.89
CA LYS A 482 1.10 -14.85 -46.60
C LYS A 482 -0.28 -14.57 -47.21
N SER A 483 -0.70 -13.30 -47.21
CA SER A 483 -1.96 -12.89 -47.86
C SER A 483 -1.98 -13.18 -49.35
N SER A 484 -0.89 -12.81 -50.04
CA SER A 484 -0.81 -12.98 -51.49
C SER A 484 -0.76 -14.45 -51.91
N GLN A 485 -0.09 -15.30 -51.11
CA GLN A 485 -0.03 -16.74 -51.38
C GLN A 485 -1.37 -17.45 -51.13
N GLU A 486 -2.12 -17.06 -50.09
CA GLU A 486 -3.46 -17.61 -49.84
C GLU A 486 -4.46 -17.21 -50.94
N LEU A 487 -4.37 -15.99 -51.47
CA LEU A 487 -5.17 -15.53 -52.62
C LEU A 487 -4.83 -16.32 -53.89
N GLN A 488 -3.54 -16.50 -54.19
CA GLN A 488 -3.08 -17.26 -55.37
C GLN A 488 -3.48 -18.75 -55.31
N MET A 489 -3.38 -19.40 -54.15
CA MET A 489 -3.90 -20.77 -53.99
C MET A 489 -5.42 -20.85 -54.10
N GLY A 490 -6.14 -19.85 -53.58
CA GLY A 490 -7.60 -19.79 -53.68
C GLY A 490 -8.08 -19.70 -55.13
N ASP A 491 -7.37 -18.95 -55.97
CA ASP A 491 -7.64 -18.84 -57.40
C ASP A 491 -7.28 -20.13 -58.17
N LEU A 492 -6.21 -20.82 -57.78
CA LEU A 492 -5.80 -22.11 -58.35
C LEU A 492 -6.74 -23.28 -58.00
N ILE A 493 -7.46 -23.20 -56.88
CA ILE A 493 -8.46 -24.22 -56.47
C ILE A 493 -9.84 -23.94 -57.11
N ARG A 494 -10.05 -22.72 -57.63
CA ARG A 494 -11.29 -22.31 -58.31
C ARG A 494 -11.28 -22.53 -59.82
N GLN A 495 -10.10 -22.71 -60.43
CA GLN A 495 -9.93 -23.25 -61.78
C GLN A 495 -9.93 -24.77 -61.74
#